data_AF-A0A2V7QFI6-F1
#
_entry.id   AF-A0A2V7QFI6-F1
#
_cell.length_a   1.000
_cell.length_b   1.000
_cell.length_c   1.000
_cell.angle_alpha   90.00
_cell.angle_beta   90.00
_cell.angle_gamma   90.00
#
_symmetry.space_group_name_H-M   'P 1'
#
loop_
_entity.id
_entity.type
_entity.pdbx_description
1 polymer ?
#
loop_
_entity_poly.entity_id
_entity_poly.type
_entity_poly.pdbx_seq_one_letter_code
_entity_poly.pdbx_strand_id
1 'polypeptide(L)'
;MTNTADTFFGKLTGPWHKRALQAFLIIVIAHWAEHLVQAYQVYVLKWPLHQARGVLGQAFPWLVHSEVLHYGYALIMLAGIWALLPGFVGRSRAWWLAALVIQFWHHIEHALLQGQVIAGRTLFGSPVPTSIVQLWFPRLELHLFYNSVVFVPMMVAMYYHLFPSAPDAARMRCNCALHPSPATR
;
A
#
# COMPACT_ATOMS: atom_id res chain seq x y z
N MET A 1 -1.94 -24.35 -26.57
CA MET A 1 -1.25 -23.87 -25.36
C MET A 1 -1.32 -22.35 -25.38
N THR A 2 -2.10 -21.74 -24.49
CA THR A 2 -2.17 -20.27 -24.36
C THR A 2 -0.82 -19.77 -23.87
N ASN A 3 -0.19 -18.86 -24.62
CA ASN A 3 1.05 -18.24 -24.20
C ASN A 3 0.77 -17.48 -22.89
N THR A 4 1.54 -17.70 -21.84
CA THR A 4 1.31 -17.05 -20.54
C THR A 4 1.30 -15.52 -20.67
N ALA A 5 1.99 -14.99 -21.69
CA ALA A 5 1.97 -13.57 -22.08
C ALA A 5 0.57 -13.05 -22.49
N ASP A 6 -0.32 -13.90 -22.99
CA ASP A 6 -1.66 -13.50 -23.46
C ASP A 6 -2.69 -13.45 -22.32
N THR A 7 -2.36 -14.03 -21.17
CA THR A 7 -3.21 -13.98 -19.98
C THR A 7 -3.27 -12.57 -19.39
N PHE A 8 -4.36 -12.23 -18.71
CA PHE A 8 -4.51 -10.93 -18.03
C PHE A 8 -3.34 -10.61 -17.09
N PHE A 9 -2.94 -11.57 -16.25
CA PHE A 9 -1.79 -11.43 -15.36
C PHE A 9 -0.46 -11.31 -16.10
N GLY A 10 -0.30 -12.01 -17.24
CA GLY A 10 0.85 -11.86 -18.12
C GLY A 10 0.97 -10.43 -18.68
N LYS A 11 -0.15 -9.83 -19.09
CA LYS A 11 -0.18 -8.44 -19.57
C LYS A 11 0.08 -7.44 -18.44
N LEU A 12 -0.55 -7.64 -17.27
CA LEU A 12 -0.40 -6.80 -16.08
C LEU A 12 1.05 -6.71 -15.58
N THR A 13 1.82 -7.78 -15.74
CA THR A 13 3.21 -7.88 -15.28
C THR A 13 4.23 -7.63 -16.39
N GLY A 14 3.76 -7.34 -17.61
CA GLY A 14 4.58 -7.02 -18.78
C GLY A 14 4.12 -5.71 -19.46
N PRO A 15 3.49 -5.74 -20.65
CA PRO A 15 3.14 -4.53 -21.40
C PRO A 15 2.27 -3.49 -20.67
N TRP A 16 1.37 -3.93 -19.78
CA TRP A 16 0.50 -3.04 -19.01
C TRP A 16 1.09 -2.63 -17.66
N HIS A 17 2.24 -3.18 -17.28
CA HIS A 17 2.81 -3.00 -15.96
C HIS A 17 3.04 -1.52 -15.61
N LYS A 18 3.54 -0.73 -16.57
CA LYS A 18 3.74 0.72 -16.39
C LYS A 18 2.43 1.44 -16.03
N ARG A 19 1.36 1.17 -16.78
CA ARG A 19 0.05 1.80 -16.55
C ARG A 19 -0.56 1.33 -15.23
N ALA A 20 -0.40 0.04 -14.90
CA ALA A 20 -0.88 -0.51 -13.65
C ALA A 20 -0.14 0.10 -12.44
N LEU A 21 1.18 0.29 -12.52
CA LEU A 21 1.96 0.99 -11.51
C LEU A 21 1.52 2.46 -11.36
N GLN A 22 1.21 3.16 -12.45
CA GLN A 22 0.69 4.53 -12.39
C GLN A 22 -0.68 4.60 -11.72
N ALA A 23 -1.60 3.69 -12.07
CA ALA A 23 -2.90 3.61 -11.41
C ALA A 23 -2.74 3.29 -9.92
N PHE A 24 -1.84 2.37 -9.58
CA PHE A 24 -1.55 2.02 -8.20
C PHE A 24 -0.93 3.21 -7.43
N LEU A 25 -0.05 3.98 -8.07
CA LEU A 25 0.53 5.20 -7.48
C LEU A 25 -0.55 6.22 -7.09
N ILE A 26 -1.59 6.39 -7.92
CA ILE A 26 -2.71 7.30 -7.60
C ILE A 26 -3.40 6.84 -6.30
N ILE A 27 -3.65 5.54 -6.15
CA ILE A 27 -4.25 4.97 -4.94
C ILE A 27 -3.34 5.20 -3.72
N VAL A 28 -2.03 4.93 -3.87
CA VAL A 28 -1.03 5.13 -2.81
C VAL A 28 -1.01 6.59 -2.35
N ILE A 29 -0.98 7.55 -3.29
CA ILE A 29 -0.95 8.99 -2.97
C ILE A 29 -2.27 9.41 -2.31
N ALA A 30 -3.42 8.96 -2.81
CA ALA A 30 -4.71 9.27 -2.20
C ALA A 30 -4.78 8.78 -0.75
N HIS A 31 -4.32 7.54 -0.50
CA HIS A 31 -4.24 6.98 0.85
C HIS A 31 -3.28 7.75 1.76
N TRP A 32 -2.11 8.13 1.25
CA TRP A 32 -1.16 8.98 1.98
C TRP A 32 -1.72 10.35 2.31
N ALA A 33 -2.41 10.99 1.37
CA ALA A 33 -3.02 12.30 1.56
C ALA A 33 -4.05 12.25 2.70
N GLU A 34 -4.86 11.19 2.78
CA GLU A 34 -5.83 10.98 3.86
C GLU A 34 -5.16 11.06 5.24
N HIS A 35 -4.08 10.29 5.43
CA HIS A 35 -3.39 10.21 6.73
C HIS A 35 -2.54 11.44 7.04
N LEU A 36 -1.89 12.04 6.04
CA LEU A 36 -1.12 13.28 6.25
C LEU A 36 -2.03 14.45 6.63
N VAL A 37 -3.19 14.58 5.98
CA VAL A 37 -4.15 15.62 6.32
C VAL A 37 -4.77 15.37 7.69
N GLN A 38 -5.03 14.10 8.04
CA GLN A 38 -5.44 13.76 9.40
C GLN A 38 -4.39 14.17 10.44
N ALA A 39 -3.11 13.87 10.20
CA ALA A 39 -2.02 14.28 11.08
C ALA A 39 -1.93 15.80 11.20
N TYR A 40 -2.07 16.52 10.08
CA TYR A 40 -2.08 17.98 10.05
C TYR A 40 -3.24 18.57 10.86
N GLN A 41 -4.46 18.02 10.72
CA GLN A 41 -5.63 18.43 11.49
C GLN A 41 -5.38 18.30 13.01
N VAL A 42 -4.76 17.20 13.44
CA VAL A 42 -4.48 16.95 14.87
C VAL A 42 -3.34 17.83 15.38
N TYR A 43 -2.17 17.81 14.73
CA TYR A 43 -0.97 18.42 15.30
C TYR A 43 -0.85 19.90 14.98
N VAL A 44 -1.33 20.37 13.83
CA VAL A 44 -1.22 21.77 13.41
C VAL A 44 -2.49 22.52 13.75
N LEU A 45 -3.66 22.02 13.31
CA LEU A 45 -4.94 22.69 13.56
C LEU A 45 -5.52 22.43 14.97
N LYS A 46 -4.90 21.53 15.74
CA LYS A 46 -5.31 21.16 17.11
C LYS A 46 -6.75 20.63 17.19
N TRP A 47 -7.24 20.02 16.12
CA TRP A 47 -8.57 19.43 16.11
C TRP A 47 -8.62 18.20 17.01
N PRO A 48 -9.72 17.98 17.76
CA PRO A 48 -9.95 16.72 18.44
C PRO A 48 -9.93 15.54 17.47
N LEU A 49 -9.43 14.37 17.89
CA LEU A 49 -9.31 13.18 17.04
C LEU A 49 -10.62 12.78 16.34
N HIS A 50 -11.77 12.96 17.00
CA HIS A 50 -13.09 12.65 16.41
C HIS A 50 -13.51 13.59 15.27
N GLN A 51 -12.84 14.73 15.12
CA GLN A 51 -13.02 15.71 14.05
C GLN A 51 -11.93 15.63 12.97
N ALA A 52 -10.78 15.02 13.29
CA ALA A 52 -9.67 14.83 12.36
C ALA A 52 -9.89 13.60 11.46
N ARG A 53 -10.59 13.80 10.35
CA ARG A 53 -11.06 12.74 9.44
C ARG A 53 -10.31 12.65 8.11
N GLY A 54 -9.18 13.33 7.93
CA GLY A 54 -8.42 13.26 6.68
C GLY A 54 -9.00 14.14 5.56
N VAL A 55 -8.91 13.70 4.30
CA VAL A 55 -9.43 14.41 3.13
C VAL A 55 -10.84 13.92 2.80
N LEU A 56 -10.98 12.66 2.44
CA LEU A 56 -12.24 12.03 2.08
C LEU A 56 -13.20 12.00 3.26
N GLY A 57 -12.69 11.79 4.48
CA GLY A 57 -13.54 11.78 5.66
C GLY A 57 -14.12 13.12 6.08
N GLN A 58 -13.57 14.23 5.59
CA GLN A 58 -14.20 15.54 5.77
C GLN A 58 -15.37 15.72 4.80
N ALA A 59 -15.23 15.26 3.56
CA ALA A 59 -16.29 15.32 2.56
C ALA A 59 -17.40 14.28 2.80
N PHE A 60 -17.04 13.09 3.29
CA PHE A 60 -17.93 11.94 3.48
C PHE A 60 -17.75 11.32 4.88
N PRO A 61 -18.24 11.95 5.96
CA PRO A 61 -18.00 11.51 7.35
C PRO A 61 -18.46 10.09 7.69
N TRP A 62 -19.49 9.60 6.99
CA TRP A 62 -20.02 8.24 7.18
C TRP A 62 -19.03 7.17 6.70
N LEU A 63 -18.18 7.51 5.73
CA LEU A 63 -17.15 6.61 5.18
C LEU A 63 -16.11 6.28 6.27
N VAL A 64 -15.72 7.26 7.08
CA VAL A 64 -14.70 7.11 8.16
C VAL A 64 -15.24 6.44 9.42
N HIS A 65 -16.53 6.54 9.69
CA HIS A 65 -17.14 5.82 10.82
C HIS A 65 -17.15 4.31 10.60
N SER A 66 -17.04 3.84 9.35
CA SER A 66 -16.91 2.42 9.06
C SER A 66 -15.44 1.98 9.08
N GLU A 67 -15.10 0.98 9.89
CA GLU A 67 -13.80 0.28 9.78
C GLU A 67 -13.61 -0.35 8.39
N VAL A 68 -14.71 -0.54 7.65
CA VAL A 68 -14.76 -1.06 6.28
C VAL A 68 -13.92 -0.24 5.31
N LEU A 69 -13.92 1.09 5.41
CA LEU A 69 -13.12 1.92 4.50
C LEU A 69 -11.62 1.70 4.72
N HIS A 70 -11.18 1.74 5.98
CA HIS A 70 -9.78 1.50 6.33
C HIS A 70 -9.34 0.08 5.93
N TYR A 71 -10.16 -0.93 6.24
CA TYR A 71 -9.90 -2.31 5.86
C TYR A 71 -9.87 -2.48 4.32
N GLY A 72 -10.76 -1.80 3.60
CA GLY A 72 -10.82 -1.80 2.15
C GLY A 72 -9.56 -1.24 1.50
N TYR A 73 -9.07 -0.09 1.99
CA TYR A 73 -7.78 0.46 1.54
C TYR A 73 -6.63 -0.50 1.82
N ALA A 74 -6.56 -1.09 3.02
CA ALA A 74 -5.52 -2.05 3.36
C ALA A 74 -5.51 -3.27 2.43
N LEU A 75 -6.70 -3.76 2.05
CA LEU A 75 -6.86 -4.88 1.11
C LEU A 75 -6.46 -4.49 -0.32
N ILE A 76 -6.89 -3.32 -0.81
CA ILE A 76 -6.52 -2.81 -2.14
C ILE A 76 -5.00 -2.63 -2.25
N MET A 77 -4.38 -2.06 -1.21
CA MET A 77 -2.94 -1.88 -1.12
C MET A 77 -2.21 -3.23 -1.16
N LEU A 78 -2.63 -4.19 -0.34
CA LEU A 78 -2.04 -5.53 -0.33
C LEU A 78 -2.18 -6.24 -1.69
N ALA A 79 -3.38 -6.21 -2.28
CA ALA A 79 -3.66 -6.82 -3.57
C ALA A 79 -2.84 -6.17 -4.69
N GLY A 80 -2.71 -4.83 -4.70
CA GLY A 80 -1.91 -4.10 -5.67
C GLY A 80 -0.43 -4.45 -5.60
N ILE A 81 0.17 -4.42 -4.40
CA ILE A 81 1.59 -4.81 -4.21
C ILE A 81 1.80 -6.27 -4.64
N TRP A 82 0.92 -7.18 -4.23
CA TRP A 82 1.06 -8.59 -4.54
C TRP A 82 0.91 -8.88 -6.04
N ALA A 83 -0.12 -8.34 -6.69
CA ALA A 83 -0.40 -8.57 -8.11
C ALA A 83 0.69 -7.99 -9.03
N LEU A 84 1.34 -6.90 -8.62
CA LEU A 84 2.40 -6.25 -9.39
C LEU A 84 3.79 -6.86 -9.15
N LEU A 85 3.99 -7.59 -8.04
CA LEU A 85 5.28 -8.21 -7.69
C LEU A 85 5.96 -8.99 -8.84
N PRO A 86 5.27 -9.79 -9.68
CA PRO A 86 5.92 -10.53 -10.76
C PRO A 86 6.58 -9.67 -11.85
N GLY A 87 6.16 -8.40 -12.00
CA GLY A 87 6.78 -7.46 -12.95
C GLY A 87 8.14 -6.92 -12.49
N PHE A 88 8.47 -7.07 -11.21
CA PHE A 88 9.75 -6.67 -10.64
C PHE A 88 10.79 -7.79 -10.67
N VAL A 89 12.04 -7.44 -10.96
CA VAL A 89 13.19 -8.34 -11.05
C VAL A 89 14.36 -7.87 -10.18
N GLY A 90 15.29 -8.78 -9.88
CA GLY A 90 16.56 -8.47 -9.21
C GLY A 90 16.41 -7.67 -7.91
N ARG A 91 17.23 -6.61 -7.77
CA ARG A 91 17.24 -5.78 -6.56
C ARG A 91 15.90 -5.06 -6.33
N SER A 92 15.27 -4.61 -7.40
CA SER A 92 13.96 -3.96 -7.34
C SER A 92 12.89 -4.89 -6.74
N ARG A 93 12.88 -6.16 -7.15
CA ARG A 93 11.98 -7.18 -6.60
C ARG A 93 12.16 -7.39 -5.10
N ALA A 94 13.41 -7.41 -4.62
CA ALA A 94 13.68 -7.62 -3.19
C ALA A 94 13.06 -6.51 -2.33
N TRP A 95 13.16 -5.25 -2.76
CA TRP A 95 12.53 -4.12 -2.06
C TRP A 95 11.01 -4.13 -2.16
N TRP A 96 10.45 -4.50 -3.31
CA TRP A 96 9.00 -4.66 -3.45
C TRP A 96 8.45 -5.80 -2.58
N LEU A 97 9.21 -6.88 -2.43
CA LEU A 97 8.88 -7.97 -1.51
C LEU A 97 8.96 -7.52 -0.05
N ALA A 98 9.94 -6.71 0.32
CA ALA A 98 10.01 -6.11 1.66
C ALA A 98 8.76 -5.26 1.95
N ALA A 99 8.34 -4.42 0.99
CA ALA A 99 7.08 -3.67 1.09
C ALA A 99 5.88 -4.61 1.28
N LEU A 100 5.82 -5.71 0.52
CA LEU A 100 4.73 -6.69 0.62
C LEU A 100 4.66 -7.35 2.00
N VAL A 101 5.79 -7.76 2.55
CA VAL A 101 5.83 -8.41 3.88
C VAL A 101 5.35 -7.44 4.96
N ILE A 102 5.80 -6.18 4.92
CA ILE A 102 5.39 -5.16 5.88
C ILE A 102 3.90 -4.82 5.71
N GLN A 103 3.43 -4.66 4.47
CA GLN A 103 2.01 -4.39 4.18
C GLN A 103 1.13 -5.57 4.60
N PHE A 104 1.60 -6.80 4.45
CA PHE A 104 0.87 -8.00 4.88
C PHE A 104 0.73 -8.03 6.41
N TRP A 105 1.80 -7.74 7.16
CA TRP A 105 1.72 -7.59 8.61
C TRP A 105 0.74 -6.48 9.02
N HIS A 106 0.85 -5.30 8.39
CA HIS A 106 -0.06 -4.19 8.65
C HIS A 106 -1.53 -4.57 8.36
N HIS A 107 -1.77 -5.35 7.31
CA HIS A 107 -3.10 -5.87 7.01
C HIS A 107 -3.62 -6.86 8.07
N ILE A 108 -2.76 -7.70 8.65
CA ILE A 108 -3.14 -8.58 9.78
C ILE A 108 -3.66 -7.75 10.95
N GLU A 109 -3.00 -6.63 11.28
CA GLU A 109 -3.48 -5.74 12.34
C GLU A 109 -4.86 -5.14 12.03
N HIS A 110 -5.09 -4.73 10.78
CA HIS A 110 -6.40 -4.29 10.33
C HIS A 110 -7.46 -5.40 10.38
N ALA A 111 -7.11 -6.62 9.98
CA ALA A 111 -8.01 -7.76 10.04
C ALA A 111 -8.38 -8.10 11.49
N LEU A 112 -7.46 -7.92 12.43
CA LEU A 112 -7.71 -8.10 13.85
C LEU A 112 -8.71 -7.07 14.41
N LEU A 113 -8.62 -5.81 13.98
CA LEU A 113 -9.58 -4.76 14.32
C LEU A 113 -10.97 -5.10 13.75
N GLN A 114 -11.03 -5.36 12.45
CA GLN A 114 -12.28 -5.68 11.76
C GLN A 114 -12.94 -6.95 12.32
N GLY A 115 -12.14 -7.94 12.70
CA GLY A 115 -12.59 -9.18 13.35
C GLY A 115 -13.21 -8.94 14.73
N GLN A 116 -12.66 -8.02 15.54
CA GLN A 116 -13.26 -7.63 16.83
C GLN A 116 -14.64 -6.99 16.63
N VAL A 117 -14.80 -6.13 15.62
CA VAL A 117 -16.09 -5.52 15.27
C VAL A 117 -17.10 -6.58 14.83
N ILE A 118 -16.71 -7.52 13.96
CA ILE A 118 -17.59 -8.59 13.48
C ILE A 118 -17.98 -9.55 14.61
N ALA A 119 -17.03 -9.90 15.48
CA ALA A 119 -17.28 -10.78 16.63
C ALA A 119 -18.03 -10.10 17.78
N GLY A 120 -18.15 -8.77 17.76
CA GLY A 120 -18.71 -7.98 18.85
C GLY A 120 -17.92 -8.09 20.17
N ARG A 121 -16.62 -8.41 20.09
CA ARG A 121 -15.74 -8.60 21.26
C ARG A 121 -14.39 -7.95 21.02
N THR A 122 -13.95 -7.13 21.97
CA THR A 122 -12.63 -6.49 21.94
C THR A 122 -11.58 -7.37 22.59
N LEU A 123 -10.32 -7.19 22.17
CA LEU A 123 -9.19 -7.84 22.81
C LEU A 123 -8.84 -7.16 24.13
N PHE A 124 -8.35 -7.96 25.08
CA PHE A 124 -7.82 -7.50 26.37
C PHE A 124 -8.80 -6.66 27.22
N GLY A 125 -10.11 -6.81 26.99
CA GLY A 125 -11.14 -6.00 27.67
C GLY A 125 -11.10 -4.52 27.29
N SER A 126 -10.46 -4.16 26.17
CA SER A 126 -10.38 -2.78 25.68
C SER A 126 -11.79 -2.21 25.40
N PRO A 127 -12.03 -0.90 25.65
CA PRO A 127 -13.31 -0.27 25.34
C PRO A 127 -13.58 -0.12 23.83
N VAL A 128 -12.55 -0.30 22.99
CA VAL A 128 -12.61 -0.20 21.53
C VAL A 128 -11.76 -1.29 20.87
N PRO A 129 -12.01 -1.63 19.59
CA PRO A 129 -11.12 -2.50 18.83
C PRO A 129 -9.68 -1.99 18.82
N THR A 130 -8.74 -2.84 19.24
CA THR A 130 -7.31 -2.51 19.37
C THR A 130 -6.46 -3.61 18.74
N SER A 131 -5.43 -3.25 17.97
CA SER A 131 -4.47 -4.19 17.39
C SER A 131 -3.34 -4.52 18.36
N ILE A 132 -2.36 -5.33 17.92
CA ILE A 132 -1.24 -5.74 18.76
C ILE A 132 -0.35 -4.53 19.07
N VAL A 133 0.13 -3.84 18.03
CA VAL A 133 1.09 -2.73 18.22
C VAL A 133 0.43 -1.49 18.82
N GLN A 134 -0.90 -1.36 18.66
CA GLN A 134 -1.69 -0.28 19.29
C GLN A 134 -1.73 -0.34 20.82
N LEU A 135 -1.31 -1.45 21.43
CA LEU A 135 -1.17 -1.53 22.89
C LEU A 135 -0.08 -0.59 23.42
N TRP A 136 0.89 -0.22 22.58
CA TRP A 136 2.03 0.62 22.96
C TRP A 136 2.07 1.96 22.23
N PHE A 137 1.43 2.07 21.06
CA PHE A 137 1.45 3.27 20.23
C PHE A 137 0.04 3.74 19.86
N PRO A 138 -0.26 5.05 19.87
CA PRO A 138 -1.57 5.51 19.48
C PRO A 138 -1.83 5.27 17.99
N ARG A 139 -3.12 5.09 17.65
CA ARG A 139 -3.56 4.63 16.31
C ARG A 139 -3.03 5.51 15.18
N LEU A 140 -3.07 6.83 15.35
CA LEU A 140 -2.69 7.79 14.30
C LEU A 140 -1.21 7.67 13.94
N GLU A 141 -0.34 7.74 14.95
CA GLU A 141 1.10 7.65 14.83
C GLU A 141 1.52 6.30 14.25
N LEU A 142 0.86 5.23 14.70
CA LEU A 142 1.13 3.89 14.20
C LEU A 142 0.79 3.75 12.70
N HIS A 143 -0.34 4.33 12.25
CA HIS A 143 -0.68 4.30 10.82
C HIS A 143 0.31 5.11 9.99
N LEU A 144 0.71 6.30 10.45
CA LEU A 144 1.75 7.10 9.77
C LEU A 144 3.08 6.34 9.68
N PHE A 145 3.45 5.64 10.75
CA PHE A 145 4.63 4.78 10.76
C PHE A 145 4.52 3.65 9.74
N TYR A 146 3.43 2.87 9.76
CA TYR A 146 3.23 1.78 8.80
C TYR A 146 3.22 2.25 7.35
N ASN A 147 2.49 3.34 7.07
CA ASN A 147 2.48 3.95 5.74
C ASN A 147 3.89 4.34 5.28
N SER A 148 4.72 4.87 6.18
CA SER A 148 6.11 5.22 5.89
C SER A 148 6.98 3.99 5.62
N VAL A 149 6.92 2.97 6.48
CA VAL A 149 7.76 1.77 6.33
C VAL A 149 7.33 0.85 5.19
N VAL A 150 6.11 0.98 4.66
CA VAL A 150 5.70 0.35 3.40
C VAL A 150 6.12 1.20 2.20
N PHE A 151 5.88 2.51 2.25
CA PHE A 151 6.14 3.42 1.13
C PHE A 151 7.62 3.54 0.77
N VAL A 152 8.51 3.62 1.77
CA VAL A 152 9.95 3.77 1.53
C VAL A 152 10.52 2.60 0.71
N PRO A 153 10.32 1.32 1.09
CA PRO A 153 10.70 0.18 0.26
C PRO A 153 10.07 0.20 -1.14
N MET A 154 8.81 0.63 -1.28
CA MET A 154 8.19 0.77 -2.61
C MET A 154 8.93 1.80 -3.47
N MET A 155 9.32 2.95 -2.92
CA MET A 155 10.08 3.97 -3.65
C MET A 155 11.48 3.48 -4.01
N VAL A 156 12.15 2.77 -3.12
CA VAL A 156 13.46 2.16 -3.42
C VAL A 156 13.33 1.09 -4.51
N ALA A 157 12.28 0.27 -4.47
CA ALA A 157 11.97 -0.69 -5.53
C ALA A 157 11.75 0.02 -6.87
N MET A 158 10.94 1.07 -6.90
CA MET A 158 10.67 1.86 -8.10
C MET A 158 11.93 2.52 -8.66
N TYR A 159 12.81 3.02 -7.80
CA TYR A 159 14.11 3.56 -8.22
C TYR A 159 14.91 2.51 -9.00
N TYR A 160 15.11 1.30 -8.44
CA TYR A 160 15.80 0.22 -9.14
C TYR A 160 15.01 -0.36 -10.34
N HIS A 161 13.70 -0.12 -10.42
CA HIS A 161 12.87 -0.55 -11.55
C HIS A 161 12.99 0.40 -12.75
N LEU A 162 13.04 1.71 -12.50
CA LEU A 162 13.19 2.75 -13.52
C LEU A 162 14.64 2.88 -13.99
N PHE A 163 15.60 2.57 -13.11
CA PHE A 163 17.05 2.58 -13.37
C PHE A 163 17.67 1.19 -13.13
N PRO A 164 17.31 0.18 -13.94
CA PRO A 164 17.80 -1.18 -13.74
C PRO A 164 19.29 -1.31 -14.08
N SER A 165 19.98 -2.22 -13.39
CA SER A 165 21.29 -2.69 -13.84
C SER A 165 21.17 -3.44 -15.17
N ALA A 166 22.26 -3.54 -15.96
CA ALA A 166 22.24 -4.31 -17.22
C ALA A 166 21.65 -5.74 -17.09
N PRO A 167 22.02 -6.57 -16.10
CA PRO A 167 21.42 -7.90 -15.92
C PRO A 167 19.95 -7.86 -15.47
N ASP A 168 19.51 -6.81 -14.79
CA ASP A 168 18.10 -6.64 -14.45
C ASP A 168 17.29 -6.23 -15.67
N ALA A 169 17.79 -5.26 -16.44
CA ALA A 169 17.15 -4.77 -17.66
C ALA A 169 16.91 -5.91 -18.68
N ALA A 170 17.88 -6.82 -18.84
CA ALA A 170 17.75 -7.98 -19.71
C ALA A 170 16.65 -8.98 -19.29
N ARG A 171 16.22 -8.95 -18.01
CA ARG A 171 15.17 -9.82 -17.46
C ARG A 171 13.81 -9.16 -17.38
N MET A 172 13.74 -7.84 -17.56
CA MET A 172 12.48 -7.09 -17.53
C MET A 172 11.63 -7.44 -18.75
N ARG A 173 10.32 -7.62 -18.53
CA ARG A 173 9.32 -7.90 -19.58
C ARG A 173 8.40 -6.71 -19.86
N CYS A 174 8.68 -5.57 -19.23
CA CYS A 174 7.90 -4.34 -19.30
C CYS A 174 8.78 -3.19 -19.83
N ASN A 175 8.14 -2.11 -20.27
CA ASN A 175 8.80 -0.90 -20.78
C ASN A 175 8.92 0.21 -19.72
N CYS A 176 9.07 -0.17 -18.45
CA CYS A 176 9.13 0.79 -17.35
C CYS A 176 10.48 1.50 -17.23
N ALA A 177 11.58 0.85 -17.65
CA ALA A 177 12.92 1.41 -17.58
C ALA A 177 13.03 2.70 -18.41
N LEU A 178 13.65 3.75 -17.85
CA LEU A 178 13.83 5.04 -18.53
C LEU A 178 14.88 4.97 -19.63
N HIS A 179 15.92 4.16 -19.43
CA HIS A 179 16.95 3.88 -20.42
C HIS A 179 16.88 2.40 -20.83
N PRO A 180 16.01 2.05 -21.82
CA PRO A 180 15.90 0.69 -22.29
C PRO A 180 17.21 0.22 -22.93
N SER A 181 17.61 -1.01 -22.62
CA SER A 181 18.71 -1.68 -23.32
C SER A 181 18.33 -1.84 -24.81
N PRO A 182 19.27 -1.69 -25.78
CA PRO A 182 18.97 -1.75 -27.21
C PRO A 182 18.19 -3.00 -27.64
N ALA A 183 18.26 -4.09 -26.88
CA ALA A 183 17.53 -5.34 -27.12
C ALA A 183 16.00 -5.27 -26.88
N THR A 184 15.47 -4.15 -26.38
CA THR A 184 14.03 -3.98 -26.06
C THR A 184 13.30 -2.98 -26.98
N ARG A 185 13.95 -2.56 -28.07
CA ARG A 185 13.37 -1.65 -29.06
C ARG A 185 12.71 -2.39 -30.22
#